data_AF-A0A538LRX6-F1
#
_entry.id   AF-A0A538LRX6-F1
#
_cell.length_a   1.000
_cell.length_b   1.000
_cell.length_c   1.000
_cell.angle_alpha   90.00
_cell.angle_beta   90.00
_cell.angle_gamma   90.00
#
_symmetry.space_group_name_H-M   'P 1'
#
loop_
_entity.id
_entity.type
_entity.pdbx_description
1 polymer ?
#
loop_
_entity_poly.entity_id
_entity_poly.type
_entity_poly.pdbx_seq_one_letter_code
_entity_poly.pdbx_strand_id
1 'polypeptide(L)'
;MPELPVPRSLADLLDLEVLDRDLFRGFNVGLDRHRLFGGQVAAQALCAAGLTVPDDRLPHSIHGYFLRRGRPDRAVILHVDRDRDGGSFSARHVRAVQDGEVIFSMLASFAVERPGGEFEALARSDRR
;
A
#
# COMPACT_ATOMS: atom_id res chain seq x y z
N MET A 1 6.64 -5.62 26.60
CA MET A 1 6.60 -5.50 25.13
C MET A 1 7.61 -4.42 24.77
N PRO A 2 8.57 -4.65 23.86
CA PRO A 2 9.46 -3.58 23.42
C PRO A 2 8.64 -2.43 22.83
N GLU A 3 9.12 -1.20 22.96
CA GLU A 3 8.49 -0.04 22.34
C GLU A 3 8.48 -0.22 20.81
N LEU A 4 7.37 0.16 20.17
CA LEU A 4 7.34 0.18 18.71
C LEU A 4 8.21 1.36 18.24
N PRO A 5 9.11 1.17 17.26
CA PRO A 5 9.78 2.28 16.61
C PRO A 5 8.76 3.30 16.12
N VAL A 6 8.96 4.58 16.45
CA VAL A 6 8.13 5.67 15.94
C VAL A 6 8.83 6.29 14.74
N PRO A 7 8.28 6.13 13.52
CA PRO A 7 8.84 6.77 12.32
C PRO A 7 8.91 8.29 12.51
N ARG A 8 10.01 8.92 12.08
CA ARG A 8 10.19 10.38 12.21
C ARG A 8 9.96 11.13 10.90
N SER A 9 9.95 10.39 9.79
CA SER A 9 9.72 10.90 8.44
C SER A 9 8.72 10.02 7.68
N LEU A 10 8.24 10.51 6.53
CA LEU A 10 7.45 9.68 5.61
C LEU A 10 8.29 8.54 5.02
N ALA A 11 9.59 8.77 4.79
CA ALA A 11 10.48 7.72 4.30
C ALA A 11 10.59 6.58 5.33
N ASP A 12 10.81 6.92 6.60
CA ASP A 12 10.87 5.94 7.72
C ASP A 12 9.55 5.17 7.85
N LEU A 13 8.42 5.82 7.55
CA LEU A 13 7.09 5.20 7.63
C LEU A 13 6.85 4.16 6.53
N LEU A 14 7.50 4.35 5.38
CA LEU A 14 7.41 3.48 4.22
C LEU A 14 8.55 2.45 4.17
N ASP A 15 9.54 2.57 5.05
CA ASP A 15 10.58 1.57 5.27
C ASP A 15 10.01 0.41 6.10
N LEU A 16 9.57 -0.64 5.39
CA LEU A 16 8.89 -1.78 5.99
C LEU A 16 9.90 -2.80 6.50
N GLU A 17 9.67 -3.30 7.72
CA GLU A 17 10.42 -4.46 8.21
C GLU A 17 9.95 -5.72 7.46
N VAL A 18 10.89 -6.45 6.86
CA VAL A 18 10.62 -7.75 6.23
C VAL A 18 10.57 -8.83 7.31
N LEU A 19 9.44 -9.49 7.47
CA LEU A 19 9.28 -10.57 8.44
C LEU A 19 9.54 -11.95 7.81
N ASP A 20 9.08 -12.14 6.57
CA ASP A 20 9.25 -13.36 5.78
C ASP A 20 9.00 -13.03 4.29
N ARG A 21 9.06 -14.04 3.42
CA ARG A 21 8.67 -13.94 2.02
C ARG A 21 7.24 -13.41 1.91
N ASP A 22 7.11 -12.27 1.23
CA ASP A 22 5.85 -11.59 0.94
C ASP A 22 5.06 -11.20 2.22
N LEU A 23 5.77 -11.06 3.35
CA LEU A 23 5.22 -10.67 4.64
C LEU A 23 6.04 -9.53 5.26
N PHE A 24 5.36 -8.41 5.52
CA PHE A 24 6.00 -7.18 5.99
C PHE A 24 5.32 -6.61 7.23
N ARG A 25 6.04 -5.80 7.99
CA ARG A 25 5.52 -5.02 9.12
C ARG A 25 5.71 -3.52 8.86
N GLY A 26 4.62 -2.78 8.90
CA GLY A 26 4.61 -1.32 8.93
C GLY A 26 4.40 -0.78 10.34
N PHE A 27 5.18 0.22 10.73
CA PHE A 27 4.98 0.98 11.98
C PHE A 27 4.13 2.22 11.73
N ASN A 28 3.66 2.87 12.80
CA ASN A 28 2.71 3.96 12.71
C ASN A 28 3.23 5.26 13.31
N VAL A 29 2.77 6.38 12.75
CA VAL A 29 2.90 7.71 13.33
C VAL A 29 1.61 8.14 14.02
N GLY A 30 1.69 9.13 14.92
CA GLY A 30 0.51 9.67 15.60
C GLY A 30 -0.17 8.66 16.53
N LEU A 31 0.62 8.02 17.40
CA LEU A 31 0.14 7.02 18.37
C LEU A 31 -0.91 7.58 19.35
N ASP A 32 -0.95 8.90 19.51
CA ASP A 32 -1.91 9.67 20.29
C ASP A 32 -3.28 9.81 19.62
N ARG A 33 -3.39 9.50 18.32
CA ARG A 33 -4.64 9.62 17.57
C ARG A 33 -5.58 8.47 17.91
N HIS A 34 -6.89 8.70 17.76
CA HIS A 34 -7.90 7.68 18.01
C HIS A 34 -8.03 6.62 16.89
N ARG A 35 -7.43 6.88 15.71
CA ARG A 35 -7.46 5.97 14.57
C ARG A 35 -6.26 6.16 13.67
N LEU A 36 -5.88 5.07 13.02
CA LEU A 36 -4.84 5.07 12.00
C LEU A 36 -5.29 5.85 10.76
N PHE A 37 -4.37 6.60 10.16
CA PHE A 37 -4.66 7.34 8.94
C PHE A 37 -4.73 6.37 7.74
N GLY A 38 -5.85 6.38 7.01
CA GLY A 38 -6.06 5.45 5.90
C GLY A 38 -5.01 5.57 4.80
N GLY A 39 -4.56 6.79 4.49
CA GLY A 39 -3.51 7.03 3.49
C GLY A 39 -2.17 6.39 3.86
N GLN A 40 -1.83 6.32 5.15
CA GLN A 40 -0.64 5.60 5.59
C GLN A 40 -0.76 4.10 5.29
N VAL A 41 -1.88 3.49 5.66
CA VAL A 41 -2.09 2.04 5.44
C VAL A 41 -2.04 1.71 3.95
N ALA A 42 -2.69 2.55 3.12
CA ALA A 42 -2.66 2.38 1.67
C ALA A 42 -1.24 2.54 1.10
N ALA A 43 -0.48 3.54 1.56
CA ALA A 43 0.89 3.75 1.12
C ALA A 43 1.82 2.59 1.53
N GLN A 44 1.74 2.14 2.78
CA GLN A 44 2.49 0.98 3.26
C GLN A 44 2.12 -0.31 2.51
N ALA A 45 0.83 -0.53 2.24
CA ALA A 45 0.38 -1.66 1.44
C ALA A 45 0.91 -1.60 0.00
N LEU A 46 0.94 -0.41 -0.61
CA LEU A 46 1.52 -0.22 -1.95
C LEU A 46 3.04 -0.46 -1.96
N CYS A 47 3.76 0.01 -0.94
CA CYS A 47 5.17 -0.30 -0.75
C CYS A 47 5.41 -1.81 -0.63
N ALA A 48 4.64 -2.50 0.21
CA ALA A 48 4.72 -3.96 0.37
C ALA A 48 4.48 -4.68 -0.97
N ALA A 49 3.46 -4.27 -1.74
CA ALA A 49 3.23 -4.83 -3.07
C ALA A 49 4.43 -4.57 -4.00
N GLY A 50 4.94 -3.33 -4.05
CA GLY A 50 6.07 -2.94 -4.90
C GLY A 50 7.34 -3.74 -4.62
N LEU A 51 7.64 -4.02 -3.35
CA LEU A 51 8.79 -4.85 -2.93
C LEU A 51 8.73 -6.30 -3.46
N THR A 52 7.58 -6.73 -4.00
CA THR A 52 7.39 -8.07 -4.55
C THR A 52 7.35 -8.09 -6.09
N VAL A 53 7.54 -6.96 -6.76
CA VAL A 53 7.45 -6.82 -8.21
C VAL A 53 8.84 -6.52 -8.78
N PRO A 54 9.18 -6.95 -10.01
CA PRO A 54 10.41 -6.53 -10.67
C PRO A 54 10.53 -5.00 -10.77
N ASP A 55 11.76 -4.48 -10.64
CA ASP A 55 12.06 -3.04 -10.58
C ASP A 55 11.66 -2.26 -11.85
N ASP A 56 11.43 -2.96 -12.98
CA ASP A 56 11.02 -2.36 -14.25
C ASP A 56 9.51 -2.08 -14.33
N ARG A 57 8.74 -2.28 -13.24
CA ARG A 57 7.29 -2.09 -13.23
C ARG A 57 6.86 -1.10 -12.16
N LEU A 58 6.12 -0.09 -12.59
CA LEU A 58 5.55 0.92 -11.70
C LEU A 58 4.06 0.62 -11.46
N PRO A 59 3.53 0.95 -10.26
CA PRO A 59 2.10 0.84 -10.01
C PRO A 59 1.34 1.84 -10.90
N HIS A 60 0.32 1.37 -11.59
CA HIS A 60 -0.53 2.21 -12.45
C HIS A 60 -2.00 2.24 -12.02
N SER A 61 -2.41 1.30 -11.16
CA SER A 61 -3.72 1.36 -10.51
C SER A 61 -3.69 0.63 -9.18
N ILE A 62 -4.52 1.13 -8.26
CA ILE A 62 -4.84 0.47 -6.99
C ILE A 62 -6.35 0.53 -6.76
N HIS A 63 -6.89 -0.53 -6.19
CA HIS A 63 -8.26 -0.58 -5.68
C HIS A 63 -8.20 -1.12 -4.26
N GLY A 64 -8.83 -0.44 -3.31
CA GLY A 64 -8.77 -0.88 -1.92
C GLY A 64 -10.02 -0.56 -1.12
N TYR A 65 -10.26 -1.38 -0.10
CA TYR A 65 -11.37 -1.25 0.83
C TYR A 65 -10.83 -1.13 2.26
N PHE A 66 -11.24 -0.08 2.97
CA PHE A 66 -11.02 0.06 4.41
C PHE A 66 -12.14 -0.69 5.14
N LEU A 67 -11.82 -1.85 5.69
CA LEU A 67 -12.80 -2.78 6.26
C LEU A 67 -13.04 -2.52 7.75
N ARG A 68 -11.98 -2.12 8.48
CA ARG A 68 -12.03 -1.87 9.92
C ARG A 68 -11.18 -0.66 10.29
N ARG A 69 -11.43 -0.12 11.48
CA ARG A 69 -10.63 1.00 12.02
C ARG A 69 -9.28 0.46 12.47
N GLY A 70 -8.20 0.97 11.88
CA GLY A 70 -6.85 0.67 12.32
C GLY A 70 -6.50 1.37 13.65
N ARG A 71 -5.68 0.70 14.45
CA ARG A 71 -5.19 1.14 15.75
C ARG A 71 -3.77 1.72 15.63
N PRO A 72 -3.54 2.99 16.04
CA PRO A 72 -2.20 3.58 15.98
C PRO A 72 -1.18 2.87 16.87
N ASP A 73 -1.59 2.34 18.02
CA ASP A 73 -0.72 1.65 19.00
C ASP A 73 -0.25 0.25 18.57
N ARG A 74 -0.60 -0.21 17.36
CA ARG A 74 -0.33 -1.58 16.88
C ARG A 74 0.33 -1.54 15.50
N ALA A 75 1.44 -2.24 15.31
CA ALA A 75 2.02 -2.38 13.98
C ALA A 75 1.03 -3.04 13.01
N VAL A 76 1.15 -2.74 11.72
CA VAL A 76 0.32 -3.34 10.67
C VAL A 76 1.12 -4.46 10.00
N ILE A 77 0.56 -5.66 9.96
CA ILE A 77 1.13 -6.78 9.20
C ILE A 77 0.56 -6.75 7.79
N LEU A 78 1.43 -6.79 6.78
CA LEU A 78 1.07 -6.69 5.38
C LEU A 78 1.40 -8.03 4.72
N HIS A 79 0.36 -8.79 4.40
CA HIS A 79 0.48 -10.02 3.61
C HIS A 79 0.31 -9.67 2.14
N VAL A 80 1.26 -10.10 1.30
CA VAL A 80 1.20 -9.90 -0.14
C VAL A 80 1.01 -11.24 -0.83
N ASP A 81 -0.09 -11.37 -1.56
CA ASP A 81 -0.36 -12.49 -2.46
C ASP A 81 0.04 -12.08 -3.89
N ARG A 82 0.80 -12.94 -4.58
CA ARG A 82 1.27 -12.72 -5.95
C ARG A 82 0.26 -13.29 -6.95
N ASP A 83 -0.79 -12.53 -7.24
CA ASP A 83 -1.89 -13.00 -8.10
C ASP A 83 -1.46 -13.33 -9.53
N ARG A 84 -0.54 -12.54 -10.09
CA ARG A 84 -0.06 -12.70 -11.47
C ARG A 84 1.29 -12.05 -11.69
N ASP A 85 2.15 -12.74 -12.44
CA ASP A 85 3.32 -12.16 -13.13
C ASP A 85 3.26 -12.51 -14.62
N GLY A 86 2.82 -11.56 -15.43
CA GLY A 86 2.80 -11.66 -16.89
C GLY A 86 3.98 -10.93 -17.54
N GLY A 87 4.01 -10.91 -18.88
CA GLY A 87 5.09 -10.25 -19.63
C GLY A 87 5.20 -8.75 -19.37
N SER A 88 4.07 -8.04 -19.32
CA SER A 88 4.04 -6.57 -19.14
C SER A 88 3.40 -6.10 -17.84
N PHE A 89 2.74 -7.00 -17.11
CA PHE A 89 1.91 -6.65 -15.96
C PHE A 89 2.13 -7.61 -14.79
N SER A 90 2.11 -7.07 -13.58
CA SER A 90 2.05 -7.83 -12.33
C SER A 90 0.83 -7.40 -11.52
N ALA A 91 0.12 -8.35 -10.93
CA ALA A 91 -0.97 -8.08 -10.00
C ALA A 91 -0.60 -8.59 -8.61
N ARG A 92 -0.93 -7.80 -7.58
CA ARG A 92 -0.70 -8.12 -6.17
C ARG A 92 -1.97 -7.88 -5.37
N HIS A 93 -2.29 -8.78 -4.45
CA HIS A 93 -3.30 -8.57 -3.44
C HIS A 93 -2.62 -8.38 -2.08
N VAL A 94 -2.87 -7.25 -1.42
CA VAL A 94 -2.33 -6.95 -0.10
C VAL A 94 -3.43 -6.95 0.94
N ARG A 95 -3.20 -7.68 2.03
CA ARG A 95 -4.06 -7.67 3.23
C ARG A 95 -3.28 -7.05 4.38
N ALA A 96 -3.75 -5.89 4.85
CA ALA A 96 -3.26 -5.25 6.05
C ALA A 96 -4.03 -5.77 7.26
N VAL A 97 -3.31 -6.33 8.23
CA VAL A 97 -3.84 -7.09 9.36
C VAL A 97 -3.37 -6.47 10.68
N GLN A 98 -4.29 -6.35 11.62
CA GLN A 98 -4.01 -6.05 13.03
C GLN A 98 -4.81 -7.00 13.90
N ASP A 99 -4.18 -7.55 14.95
CA ASP A 99 -4.83 -8.48 15.89
C ASP A 99 -5.55 -9.66 15.20
N GLY A 100 -5.02 -10.14 14.07
CA GLY A 100 -5.59 -11.23 13.26
C GLY A 100 -6.73 -10.80 12.32
N GLU A 101 -7.15 -9.54 12.34
CA GLU A 101 -8.26 -9.01 11.56
C GLU A 101 -7.78 -8.12 10.40
N VAL A 102 -8.38 -8.30 9.22
CA VAL A 102 -8.07 -7.45 8.05
C VAL A 102 -8.68 -6.06 8.24
N ILE A 103 -7.83 -5.05 8.32
CA ILE A 103 -8.22 -3.63 8.43
C ILE A 103 -8.34 -2.95 7.06
N PHE A 104 -7.53 -3.39 6.09
CA PHE A 104 -7.52 -2.88 4.73
C PHE A 104 -7.12 -3.99 3.75
N SER A 105 -7.78 -4.04 2.61
CA SER A 105 -7.49 -4.98 1.52
C SER A 105 -7.33 -4.22 0.22
N MET A 106 -6.27 -4.50 -0.53
CA MET A 106 -5.92 -3.76 -1.75
C MET A 106 -5.48 -4.68 -2.88
N LEU A 107 -6.01 -4.46 -4.07
CA LEU A 107 -5.44 -4.98 -5.32
C LEU A 107 -4.61 -3.87 -5.97
N ALA A 108 -3.38 -4.21 -6.37
CA ALA A 108 -2.48 -3.30 -7.06
C ALA A 108 -2.02 -3.93 -8.39
N SER A 109 -2.05 -3.12 -9.44
CA SER A 109 -1.56 -3.50 -10.77
C SER A 109 -0.33 -2.67 -11.12
N PHE A 110 0.70 -3.38 -11.56
CA PHE A 110 2.00 -2.83 -11.95
C PHE A 110 2.25 -3.13 -13.41
N ALA A 111 2.87 -2.19 -14.12
CA ALA A 111 3.14 -2.32 -15.54
C ALA A 111 4.55 -1.83 -15.87
N VAL A 112 5.16 -2.45 -16.87
CA VAL A 112 6.36 -1.88 -17.50
C VAL A 112 5.99 -0.57 -18.16
N GLU A 113 6.83 0.45 -17.99
CA GLU A 113 6.64 1.73 -18.66
C GLU A 113 6.75 1.55 -20.18
N ARG A 114 5.76 2.06 -20.92
CA ARG A 114 5.75 2.01 -22.39
C ARG A 114 5.29 3.34 -22.95
N PRO A 115 5.90 3.83 -24.04
CA PRO A 115 5.38 4.97 -24.77
C PRO A 115 3.94 4.68 -25.23
N GLY A 116 3.02 5.60 -24.92
CA GLY A 116 1.62 5.54 -25.31
C GLY A 116 1.13 6.89 -25.79
N GLY A 117 -0.03 6.93 -26.45
CA GLY A 117 -0.67 8.19 -26.77
C GLY A 117 -1.22 8.83 -25.49
N GLU A 118 -0.89 10.10 -25.26
CA GLU A 118 -1.50 10.89 -24.20
C GLU A 118 -2.80 11.52 -24.73
N PHE A 119 -3.90 11.26 -24.02
CA PHE A 119 -5.17 11.92 -24.29
C PHE A 119 -5.81 12.30 -22.96
N GLU A 120 -6.00 13.59 -22.74
CA GLU A 120 -6.76 14.13 -21.61
C GLU A 120 -8.05 14.74 -22.18
N ALA A 121 -9.20 14.25 -21.71
CA ALA A 121 -10.47 14.81 -22.13
C ALA A 121 -10.59 16.24 -21.59
N LEU A 122 -10.58 17.23 -22.48
CA LEU A 122 -10.87 18.62 -22.11
C LEU A 122 -12.24 18.69 -21.41
N ALA A 123 -12.24 19.06 -20.13
CA ALA A 123 -13.45 19.35 -19.40
C ALA A 123 -14.24 20.40 -20.20
N ARG A 124 -15.46 20.05 -20.63
CA ARG A 124 -16.36 21.02 -21.26
C ARG A 124 -16.67 22.09 -20.22
N SER A 125 -16.11 23.28 -20.40
CA SER A 125 -16.52 24.46 -19.64
C SER A 125 -17.94 24.81 -20.08
N ASP A 126 -18.94 24.35 -19.33
CA ASP A 126 -20.29 24.91 -19.44
C ASP A 126 -20.22 26.37 -18.98
N ARG A 127 -20.13 27.28 -19.96
CA ARG A 127 -20.46 28.68 -19.74
C ARG A 127 -21.98 28.76 -19.61
N ARG A 128 -22.45 29.12 -18.41
CA ARG A 128 -23.78 29.69 -18.23
C ARG A 128 -23.87 31.06 -18.89
#